data_AF-A0A830HMX1-F1
#
_entry.id   AF-A0A830HMX1-F1
#
_cell.length_a   1.000
_cell.length_b   1.000
_cell.length_c   1.000
_cell.angle_alpha   90.00
_cell.angle_beta   90.00
_cell.angle_gamma   90.00
#
_symmetry.space_group_name_H-M   'P 1'
#
loop_
_entity.id
_entity.type
_entity.pdbx_description
1 polymer ?
#
loop_
_entity_poly.entity_id
_entity_poly.type
_entity_poly.pdbx_seq_one_letter_code
_entity_poly.pdbx_strand_id
1 'polypeptide(L)'
;MKTMMTTRAPRRVPRAHRCLSATTCRRAFSNSQNPSDPFAAAQPPTTRRTTTTTTQEQHEDDAGGFKGTQWQSMQDSEMPSLAKSVQLLRAFTSEQLDCTSHADAKTDLSDVQRDAIQTALAVVAANSVDPFLMGICAPTQAEAVQALKVWVAALGLPKGLLHGMDRQGVAVKVEGGVYVKYHSGSGDAVMSGYDGKSVGVLVTPAFASGDFLQVGYFPLTLFPSS
;
A
#
# COMPACT_ATOMS: atom_id res chain seq x y z
N MET A 1 -57.80 50.07 23.93
CA MET A 1 -57.53 49.70 25.35
C MET A 1 -56.17 49.02 25.43
N LYS A 2 -55.29 49.54 26.28
CA LYS A 2 -54.04 48.99 26.86
C LYS A 2 -52.89 48.56 25.92
N THR A 3 -52.02 49.55 25.72
CA THR A 3 -50.54 49.54 25.73
C THR A 3 -49.92 48.49 26.68
N MET A 4 -48.81 47.86 26.27
CA MET A 4 -47.55 47.86 27.06
C MET A 4 -46.37 47.31 26.23
N MET A 5 -45.43 48.22 25.94
CA MET A 5 -44.05 47.93 25.55
C MET A 5 -43.26 47.49 26.79
N THR A 6 -42.24 46.64 26.64
CA THR A 6 -41.18 46.52 27.65
C THR A 6 -39.82 46.43 26.99
N THR A 7 -39.10 47.54 27.13
CA THR A 7 -37.70 47.77 26.77
C THR A 7 -36.79 47.16 27.83
N ARG A 8 -35.73 46.43 27.45
CA ARG A 8 -34.61 46.10 28.34
C ARG A 8 -33.29 46.49 27.68
N ALA A 9 -32.56 47.36 28.37
CA ALA A 9 -31.27 47.94 28.01
C ALA A 9 -30.08 47.06 28.52
N PRO A 10 -28.83 47.37 28.14
CA PRO A 10 -27.73 46.41 28.02
C PRO A 10 -26.84 46.30 29.27
N ARG A 11 -26.11 45.18 29.41
CA ARG A 11 -25.00 45.06 30.38
C ARG A 11 -23.65 45.08 29.66
N ARG A 12 -22.79 46.00 30.12
CA ARG A 12 -21.38 46.16 29.74
C ARG A 12 -20.48 45.20 30.54
N VAL A 13 -19.49 44.68 29.82
CA VAL A 13 -18.12 44.18 30.10
C VAL A 13 -17.55 44.21 31.54
N PRO A 14 -16.56 43.34 31.82
CA PRO A 14 -15.20 43.88 31.92
C PRO A 14 -14.14 43.16 31.07
N ARG A 15 -13.23 44.01 30.57
CA ARG A 15 -11.94 43.75 29.94
C ARG A 15 -10.99 43.07 30.95
N ALA A 16 -10.30 42.01 30.54
CA ALA A 16 -9.04 41.60 31.16
C ALA A 16 -7.92 41.75 30.13
N HIS A 17 -7.04 42.71 30.39
CA HIS A 17 -5.75 42.86 29.74
C HIS A 17 -4.76 41.85 30.35
N ARG A 18 -3.99 41.16 29.52
CA ARG A 18 -2.59 40.82 29.83
C ARG A 18 -1.77 40.80 28.55
N CYS A 19 -1.02 41.87 28.35
CA CYS A 19 0.22 41.87 27.58
C CYS A 19 1.31 41.21 28.43
N LEU A 20 2.12 40.32 27.84
CA LEU A 20 3.56 40.28 28.08
C LEU A 20 4.24 39.98 26.74
N SER A 21 5.27 40.77 26.48
CA SER A 21 6.03 40.87 25.24
C SER A 21 7.29 40.01 25.28
N ALA A 22 7.72 39.58 24.08
CA ALA A 22 9.07 39.34 23.57
C ALA A 22 10.14 38.67 24.45
N THR A 23 10.82 37.65 23.90
CA THR A 23 12.23 37.75 23.44
C THR A 23 12.66 36.45 22.75
N THR A 24 13.12 36.60 21.50
CA THR A 24 14.19 35.89 20.78
C THR A 24 14.58 34.46 21.22
N CYS A 25 14.35 33.48 20.32
CA CYS A 25 15.39 32.51 20.00
C CYS A 25 15.27 32.05 18.54
N ARG A 26 16.20 32.57 17.71
CA ARG A 26 16.61 31.92 16.46
C ARG A 26 17.18 30.55 16.82
N ARG A 27 16.62 29.48 16.26
CA ARG A 27 17.41 28.36 15.76
C ARG A 27 16.73 27.80 14.53
N ALA A 28 17.38 28.02 13.40
CA ALA A 28 17.25 27.17 12.25
C ALA A 28 17.50 25.72 12.71
N PHE A 29 16.52 24.86 12.47
CA PHE A 29 16.76 23.45 12.25
C PHE A 29 16.06 23.09 10.96
N SER A 30 16.83 23.17 9.88
CA SER A 30 16.62 22.32 8.73
C SER A 30 16.61 20.89 9.24
N ASN A 31 15.48 20.20 9.09
CA ASN A 31 15.49 18.75 9.07
C ASN A 31 14.59 18.31 7.93
N SER A 32 15.19 18.35 6.74
CA SER A 32 14.83 17.55 5.59
C SER A 32 14.93 16.08 6.00
N GLN A 33 13.88 15.54 6.62
CA GLN A 33 13.66 14.10 6.66
C GLN A 33 12.87 13.75 5.41
N ASN A 34 13.63 13.51 4.34
CA ASN A 34 13.13 12.79 3.19
C ASN A 34 12.91 11.34 3.65
N PRO A 35 11.69 10.79 3.67
CA PRO A 35 11.49 9.38 3.98
C PRO A 35 11.80 8.59 2.71
N SER A 36 13.09 8.38 2.44
CA SER A 36 13.50 7.32 1.53
C SER A 36 13.04 5.99 2.14
N ASP A 37 11.97 5.46 1.55
CA ASP A 37 11.30 4.19 1.84
C ASP A 37 10.58 4.07 3.21
N PRO A 38 9.25 4.29 3.28
CA PRO A 38 8.48 4.16 4.52
C PRO A 38 8.38 2.71 5.05
N PHE A 39 8.95 1.71 4.36
CA PHE A 39 8.87 0.30 4.75
C PHE A 39 10.21 -0.33 5.20
N ALA A 40 11.32 0.42 5.25
CA ALA A 40 12.63 -0.13 5.59
C ALA A 40 12.82 -0.59 7.06
N ALA A 41 11.83 -0.45 7.94
CA ALA A 41 12.02 -0.54 9.41
C ALA A 41 11.57 -1.85 10.09
N ALA A 42 11.37 -2.96 9.38
CA ALA A 42 10.97 -4.23 10.01
C ALA A 42 11.80 -5.42 9.52
N GLN A 43 13.04 -5.54 10.01
CA GLN A 43 13.78 -6.80 9.98
C GLN A 43 13.64 -7.52 11.33
N PRO A 44 13.23 -8.80 11.38
CA PRO A 44 13.23 -9.57 12.62
C PRO A 44 14.65 -9.97 13.06
N PRO A 45 14.87 -10.20 14.37
CA PRO A 45 16.20 -10.49 14.94
C PRO A 45 16.76 -11.82 14.46
N THR A 46 18.05 -11.80 14.10
CA THR A 46 18.85 -12.95 13.70
C THR A 46 19.09 -13.88 14.88
N THR A 47 18.40 -15.03 14.90
CA THR A 47 18.75 -16.15 15.78
C THR A 47 19.74 -17.09 15.10
N ARG A 48 20.93 -17.14 15.67
CA ARG A 48 22.05 -18.02 15.36
C ARG A 48 21.67 -19.48 15.64
N ARG A 49 21.73 -20.36 14.64
CA ARG A 49 21.60 -21.82 14.82
C ARG A 49 22.88 -22.51 14.40
N THR A 50 23.45 -23.26 15.35
CA THR A 50 24.58 -24.17 15.17
C THR A 50 24.05 -25.52 14.68
N THR A 51 24.62 -26.09 13.62
CA THR A 51 24.45 -27.52 13.29
C THR A 51 25.75 -28.12 12.79
N THR A 52 26.02 -29.31 13.32
CA THR A 52 27.18 -30.17 13.13
C THR A 52 27.02 -31.05 11.88
N THR A 53 28.11 -31.18 11.12
CA THR A 53 28.58 -32.25 10.23
C THR A 53 27.62 -33.37 9.76
N THR A 54 27.57 -33.62 8.44
CA THR A 54 27.79 -34.94 7.79
C THR A 54 28.07 -34.75 6.30
N THR A 55 29.20 -35.31 5.86
CA THR A 55 29.68 -35.37 4.47
C THR A 55 28.96 -36.46 3.69
N GLN A 56 28.44 -36.14 2.51
CA GLN A 56 28.45 -37.07 1.38
C GLN A 56 28.38 -36.31 0.05
N GLU A 57 29.37 -36.58 -0.79
CA GLU A 57 29.48 -36.15 -2.18
C GLU A 57 28.33 -36.71 -3.00
N GLN A 58 27.71 -35.87 -3.83
CA GLN A 58 27.51 -36.18 -5.24
C GLN A 58 27.17 -34.91 -6.03
N HIS A 59 27.87 -34.83 -7.15
CA HIS A 59 27.94 -33.82 -8.17
C HIS A 59 26.64 -33.80 -9.00
N GLU A 60 26.03 -32.62 -9.14
CA GLU A 60 25.29 -32.19 -10.34
C GLU A 60 25.06 -30.67 -10.25
N ASP A 61 25.64 -29.96 -11.22
CA ASP A 61 25.43 -28.53 -11.47
C ASP A 61 24.01 -28.33 -12.01
N ASP A 62 23.09 -27.82 -11.20
CA ASP A 62 21.81 -27.32 -11.70
C ASP A 62 21.49 -25.97 -11.05
N ALA A 63 21.69 -24.91 -11.84
CA ALA A 63 21.17 -23.59 -11.57
C ALA A 63 19.64 -23.68 -11.61
N GLY A 64 19.05 -23.87 -10.43
CA GLY A 64 17.61 -23.97 -10.19
C GLY A 64 16.86 -22.68 -10.50
N GLY A 65 16.75 -22.34 -11.78
CA GLY A 65 15.74 -21.42 -12.27
C GLY A 65 14.37 -22.10 -12.15
N PHE A 66 13.45 -21.44 -11.46
CA PHE A 66 12.05 -21.83 -11.38
C PHE A 66 11.44 -21.77 -12.80
N LYS A 67 11.41 -22.92 -13.50
CA LYS A 67 11.02 -22.99 -14.92
C LYS A 67 9.50 -22.85 -15.09
N GLY A 68 9.10 -22.23 -16.21
CA GLY A 68 7.71 -21.94 -16.60
C GLY A 68 6.70 -23.10 -16.53
N THR A 69 7.18 -24.34 -16.45
CA THR A 69 6.35 -25.55 -16.27
C THR A 69 5.68 -25.64 -14.90
N GLN A 70 6.24 -25.02 -13.85
CA GLN A 70 5.62 -25.05 -12.52
C GLN A 70 4.31 -24.24 -12.47
N TRP A 71 4.17 -23.21 -13.30
CA TRP A 71 2.95 -22.41 -13.42
C TRP A 71 1.79 -23.22 -13.98
N GLN A 72 2.05 -24.08 -14.98
CA GLN A 72 1.05 -24.92 -15.62
C GLN A 72 0.59 -26.07 -14.72
N SER A 73 1.52 -26.69 -13.97
CA SER A 73 1.17 -27.77 -13.04
C SER A 73 0.30 -27.31 -11.85
N MET A 74 0.24 -26.01 -11.57
CA MET A 74 -0.62 -25.46 -10.51
C MET A 74 -2.08 -25.23 -10.95
N GLN A 75 -2.39 -25.32 -12.26
CA GLN A 75 -3.66 -24.89 -12.85
C GLN A 75 -4.69 -26.01 -13.04
N ASP A 76 -4.29 -27.29 -13.01
CA ASP A 76 -5.13 -28.39 -13.49
C ASP A 76 -6.15 -28.97 -12.49
N SER A 77 -6.30 -28.47 -11.26
CA SER A 77 -7.41 -28.93 -10.39
C SER A 77 -7.64 -28.04 -9.18
N GLU A 78 -8.91 -27.69 -8.95
CA GLU A 78 -9.45 -27.10 -7.72
C GLU A 78 -9.13 -25.60 -7.55
N MET A 79 -10.12 -24.83 -7.07
CA MET A 79 -9.91 -23.43 -6.65
C MET A 79 -8.62 -23.36 -5.81
N PRO A 80 -7.68 -22.44 -6.11
CA PRO A 80 -6.42 -22.43 -5.42
C PRO A 80 -6.68 -22.18 -3.94
N SER A 81 -6.22 -23.10 -3.10
CA SER A 81 -6.28 -22.90 -1.66
C SER A 81 -5.55 -21.61 -1.27
N LEU A 82 -5.84 -21.07 -0.09
CA LEU A 82 -5.12 -19.91 0.42
C LEU A 82 -3.60 -20.13 0.39
N ALA A 83 -3.13 -21.30 0.82
CA ALA A 83 -1.71 -21.64 0.82
C ALA A 83 -1.09 -21.61 -0.59
N LYS A 84 -1.77 -22.20 -1.59
CA LYS A 84 -1.32 -22.17 -3.00
C LYS A 84 -1.29 -20.74 -3.54
N SER A 85 -2.33 -19.95 -3.24
CA SER A 85 -2.43 -18.54 -3.66
C SER A 85 -1.29 -17.70 -3.07
N VAL A 86 -1.01 -17.84 -1.78
CA VAL A 86 0.10 -17.15 -1.11
C VAL A 86 1.46 -17.57 -1.71
N GLN A 87 1.66 -18.87 -1.96
CA GLN A 87 2.89 -19.36 -2.58
C GLN A 87 3.10 -18.77 -3.97
N LEU A 88 2.05 -18.73 -4.79
CA LEU A 88 2.08 -18.15 -6.13
C LEU A 88 2.47 -16.66 -6.10
N LEU A 89 1.84 -15.87 -5.23
CA LEU A 89 2.13 -14.43 -5.13
C LEU A 89 3.56 -14.14 -4.62
N ARG A 90 4.07 -14.99 -3.70
CA ARG A 90 5.45 -14.90 -3.25
C ARG A 90 6.44 -15.23 -4.36
N ALA A 91 6.20 -16.30 -5.12
CA ALA A 91 7.04 -16.67 -6.26
C ALA A 91 7.09 -15.54 -7.30
N PHE A 92 5.93 -14.98 -7.65
CA PHE A 92 5.84 -13.83 -8.55
C PHE A 92 6.65 -12.62 -8.06
N THR A 93 6.51 -12.29 -6.78
CA THR A 93 7.21 -11.15 -6.16
C THR A 93 8.73 -11.34 -6.19
N SER A 94 9.23 -12.54 -5.84
CA SER A 94 10.65 -12.84 -5.89
C SER A 94 11.21 -12.72 -7.31
N GLU A 95 10.50 -13.25 -8.32
CA GLU A 95 10.92 -13.15 -9.72
C GLU A 95 11.02 -11.67 -10.19
N GLN A 96 10.12 -10.80 -9.75
CA GLN A 96 10.18 -9.38 -10.10
C GLN A 96 11.38 -8.66 -9.45
N LEU A 97 11.74 -9.01 -8.22
CA LEU A 97 12.88 -8.41 -7.51
C LEU A 97 14.23 -8.82 -8.12
N ASP A 98 14.32 -10.03 -8.68
CA ASP A 98 15.53 -10.50 -9.35
C ASP A 98 15.76 -9.82 -10.72
N CYS A 99 14.72 -9.23 -11.32
CA CYS A 99 14.77 -8.59 -12.65
C CYS A 99 15.08 -7.08 -12.62
N THR A 100 15.88 -6.60 -11.67
CA THR A 100 16.08 -5.18 -11.27
C THR A 100 16.74 -4.22 -12.29
N SER A 101 16.46 -4.33 -13.58
CA SER A 101 16.56 -3.16 -14.47
C SER A 101 15.28 -2.31 -14.31
N HIS A 102 15.35 -1.37 -13.38
CA HIS A 102 14.31 -0.44 -12.91
C HIS A 102 13.52 0.38 -13.95
N ALA A 103 13.74 0.20 -15.25
CA ALA A 103 13.03 0.93 -16.31
C ALA A 103 11.90 0.11 -16.95
N ASP A 104 11.96 -1.21 -16.88
CA ASP A 104 11.02 -2.12 -17.56
C ASP A 104 10.56 -3.21 -16.59
N ALA A 105 9.89 -2.82 -15.50
CA ALA A 105 9.25 -3.77 -14.60
C ALA A 105 8.14 -4.51 -15.36
N LYS A 106 8.51 -5.59 -16.04
CA LYS A 106 7.73 -6.64 -16.73
C LYS A 106 6.21 -6.39 -16.70
N THR A 107 5.76 -5.39 -17.46
CA THR A 107 4.35 -5.06 -17.64
C THR A 107 3.64 -6.11 -18.51
N ASP A 108 4.42 -6.92 -19.24
CA ASP A 108 3.95 -8.01 -20.08
C ASP A 108 3.75 -9.29 -19.27
N LEU A 109 2.72 -9.27 -18.42
CA LEU A 109 2.09 -10.50 -17.95
C LEU A 109 1.25 -11.06 -19.09
N SER A 110 1.47 -12.33 -19.44
CA SER A 110 0.53 -13.05 -20.31
C SER A 110 -0.86 -13.10 -19.67
N ASP A 111 -1.91 -13.22 -20.47
CA ASP A 111 -3.29 -13.26 -19.96
C ASP A 111 -3.49 -14.39 -18.94
N VAL A 112 -2.84 -15.53 -19.15
CA VAL A 112 -2.87 -16.67 -18.22
C VAL A 112 -2.21 -16.32 -16.88
N GLN A 113 -1.06 -15.65 -16.89
CA GLN A 113 -0.40 -15.23 -15.65
C GLN A 113 -1.22 -14.17 -14.91
N ARG A 114 -1.80 -13.23 -15.67
CA ARG A 114 -2.67 -12.19 -15.14
C ARG A 114 -3.87 -12.81 -14.44
N ASP A 115 -4.57 -13.72 -15.09
CA ASP A 115 -5.73 -14.42 -14.51
C ASP A 115 -5.37 -15.21 -13.24
N ALA A 116 -4.24 -15.91 -13.25
CA ALA A 116 -3.76 -16.65 -12.09
C ALA A 116 -3.44 -15.73 -10.88
N ILE A 117 -2.78 -14.59 -11.12
CA ILE A 117 -2.47 -13.61 -10.08
C ILE A 117 -3.74 -12.94 -9.55
N GLN A 118 -4.66 -12.55 -10.45
CA GLN A 118 -5.95 -11.96 -10.06
C GLN A 118 -6.74 -12.92 -9.17
N THR A 119 -6.83 -14.20 -9.56
CA THR A 119 -7.51 -15.24 -8.79
C THR A 119 -6.85 -15.43 -7.43
N ALA A 120 -5.51 -15.51 -7.37
CA ALA A 120 -4.78 -15.66 -6.12
C ALA A 120 -4.98 -14.45 -5.18
N LEU A 121 -4.98 -13.22 -5.72
CA LEU A 121 -5.26 -12.02 -4.95
C LEU A 121 -6.68 -11.99 -4.41
N ALA A 122 -7.67 -12.41 -5.20
CA ALA A 122 -9.06 -12.50 -4.75
C ALA A 122 -9.22 -13.51 -3.59
N VAL A 123 -8.59 -14.68 -3.69
CA VAL A 123 -8.56 -15.68 -2.61
C VAL A 123 -7.90 -15.09 -1.35
N VAL A 124 -6.76 -14.43 -1.50
CA VAL A 124 -6.04 -13.82 -0.37
C VAL A 124 -6.87 -12.70 0.28
N ALA A 125 -7.53 -11.84 -0.50
CA ALA A 125 -8.40 -10.80 0.02
C ALA A 125 -9.59 -11.38 0.78
N ALA A 126 -10.26 -12.39 0.21
CA ALA A 126 -11.42 -13.05 0.82
C ALA A 126 -11.11 -13.80 2.12
N ASN A 127 -9.84 -14.19 2.33
CA ASN A 127 -9.39 -14.90 3.53
C ASN A 127 -8.55 -14.03 4.48
N SER A 128 -8.35 -12.75 4.14
CA SER A 128 -7.67 -11.80 5.03
C SER A 128 -8.57 -11.41 6.19
N VAL A 129 -7.97 -11.10 7.33
CA VAL A 129 -8.65 -10.40 8.43
C VAL A 129 -8.38 -8.92 8.32
N ASP A 130 -9.31 -8.09 8.78
CA ASP A 130 -9.13 -6.65 8.74
C ASP A 130 -7.91 -6.23 9.57
N PRO A 131 -6.98 -5.42 8.99
CA PRO A 131 -7.05 -4.81 7.66
C PRO A 131 -6.29 -5.56 6.55
N PHE A 132 -6.89 -5.63 5.37
CA PHE A 132 -6.17 -5.69 4.09
C PHE A 132 -5.62 -4.31 3.72
N LEU A 133 -4.30 -4.15 3.68
CA LEU A 133 -3.63 -2.90 3.31
C LEU A 133 -3.14 -2.94 1.86
N MET A 134 -3.17 -1.80 1.19
CA MET A 134 -2.68 -1.66 -0.18
C MET A 134 -1.92 -0.34 -0.35
N GLY A 135 -0.73 -0.42 -0.92
CA GLY A 135 0.11 0.71 -1.30
C GLY A 135 0.19 0.82 -2.82
N ILE A 136 -0.12 1.97 -3.41
CA ILE A 136 -0.06 2.18 -4.86
C ILE A 136 0.96 3.28 -5.14
N CYS A 137 2.01 2.95 -5.88
CA CYS A 137 2.95 3.94 -6.42
C CYS A 137 2.64 4.14 -7.91
N ALA A 138 2.33 5.37 -8.32
CA ALA A 138 2.01 5.68 -9.72
C ALA A 138 2.74 6.94 -10.18
N PRO A 139 3.05 7.06 -11.49
CA PRO A 139 3.72 8.24 -12.03
C PRO A 139 2.82 9.48 -12.07
N THR A 140 1.50 9.29 -12.02
CA THR A 140 0.54 10.39 -12.00
C THR A 140 -0.61 10.17 -11.01
N GLN A 141 -1.17 11.27 -10.52
CA GLN A 141 -2.37 11.26 -9.68
C GLN A 141 -3.56 10.54 -10.35
N ALA A 142 -3.76 10.73 -11.65
CA ALA A 142 -4.87 10.13 -12.39
C ALA A 142 -4.76 8.60 -12.43
N GLU A 143 -3.56 8.09 -12.69
CA GLU A 143 -3.29 6.64 -12.70
C GLU A 143 -3.46 6.02 -11.31
N ALA A 144 -3.00 6.68 -10.24
CA ALA A 144 -3.21 6.19 -8.88
C ALA A 144 -4.69 6.08 -8.51
N VAL A 145 -5.50 7.10 -8.84
CA VAL A 145 -6.94 7.08 -8.59
C VAL A 145 -7.62 5.98 -9.40
N GLN A 146 -7.23 5.81 -10.67
CA GLN A 146 -7.78 4.75 -11.51
C GLN A 146 -7.42 3.37 -10.97
N ALA A 147 -6.15 3.13 -10.64
CA ALA A 147 -5.70 1.88 -10.04
C ALA A 147 -6.45 1.60 -8.73
N LEU A 148 -6.55 2.57 -7.83
CA LEU A 148 -7.30 2.42 -6.57
C LEU A 148 -8.74 1.96 -6.82
N LYS A 149 -9.47 2.63 -7.73
CA LYS A 149 -10.87 2.29 -8.04
C LYS A 149 -11.00 0.87 -8.56
N VAL A 150 -10.18 0.50 -9.53
CA VAL A 150 -10.25 -0.82 -10.17
C VAL A 150 -9.87 -1.92 -9.19
N TRP A 151 -8.77 -1.75 -8.45
CA TRP A 151 -8.31 -2.73 -7.47
C TRP A 151 -9.30 -2.95 -6.33
N VAL A 152 -9.83 -1.87 -5.75
CA VAL A 152 -10.85 -1.96 -4.70
C VAL A 152 -12.10 -2.67 -5.21
N ALA A 153 -12.54 -2.36 -6.43
CA ALA A 153 -13.71 -3.01 -7.03
C ALA A 153 -13.47 -4.50 -7.33
N ALA A 154 -12.34 -4.84 -7.95
CA ALA A 154 -12.02 -6.21 -8.35
C ALA A 154 -11.86 -7.15 -7.15
N LEU A 155 -11.30 -6.65 -6.04
CA LEU A 155 -11.11 -7.42 -4.81
C LEU A 155 -12.33 -7.40 -3.88
N GLY A 156 -13.42 -6.73 -4.26
CA GLY A 156 -14.62 -6.62 -3.43
C GLY A 156 -14.40 -5.87 -2.11
N LEU A 157 -13.44 -4.95 -2.08
CA LEU A 157 -13.05 -4.21 -0.89
C LEU A 157 -13.96 -2.97 -0.67
N PRO A 158 -14.12 -2.50 0.58
CA PRO A 158 -14.97 -1.34 0.87
C PRO A 158 -14.43 -0.04 0.28
N LYS A 159 -15.35 0.88 -0.04
CA LYS A 159 -15.01 2.20 -0.58
C LYS A 159 -15.20 3.26 0.49
N GLY A 160 -14.18 4.06 0.73
CA GLY A 160 -14.20 5.20 1.63
C GLY A 160 -13.71 6.48 0.96
N LEU A 161 -13.28 7.44 1.79
CA LEU A 161 -12.80 8.73 1.34
C LEU A 161 -11.33 8.66 0.90
N LEU A 162 -10.99 9.45 -0.11
CA LEU A 162 -9.61 9.68 -0.51
C LEU A 162 -9.12 11.01 0.06
N HIS A 163 -8.27 10.94 1.08
CA HIS A 163 -7.65 12.09 1.74
C HIS A 163 -6.35 12.52 1.04
N GLY A 164 -5.89 13.73 1.36
CA GLY A 164 -4.66 14.31 0.80
C GLY A 164 -4.84 14.99 -0.56
N MET A 165 -6.06 14.98 -1.10
CA MET A 165 -6.42 15.56 -2.39
C MET A 165 -7.03 16.95 -2.30
N ASP A 166 -7.34 17.42 -1.09
CA ASP A 166 -7.86 18.75 -0.84
C ASP A 166 -7.10 19.44 0.31
N ARG A 167 -7.02 20.76 0.22
CA ARG A 167 -6.54 21.61 1.30
C ARG A 167 -7.58 22.71 1.50
N GLN A 168 -8.31 22.62 2.61
CA GLN A 168 -9.40 23.55 2.95
C GLN A 168 -10.49 23.62 1.86
N GLY A 169 -10.84 22.48 1.28
CA GLY A 169 -11.87 22.39 0.23
C GLY A 169 -11.40 22.80 -1.17
N VAL A 170 -10.12 23.15 -1.34
CA VAL A 170 -9.53 23.40 -2.66
C VAL A 170 -8.76 22.16 -3.08
N ALA A 171 -9.08 21.62 -4.26
CA ALA A 171 -8.39 20.48 -4.84
C ALA A 171 -6.89 20.81 -5.04
N VAL A 172 -6.02 19.95 -4.53
CA VAL A 172 -4.57 20.07 -4.69
C VAL A 172 -4.15 19.14 -5.81
N LYS A 173 -3.53 19.71 -6.85
CA LYS A 173 -2.84 18.93 -7.86
C LYS A 173 -1.46 18.57 -7.33
N VAL A 174 -1.13 17.28 -7.33
CA VAL A 174 0.22 16.80 -7.03
C VAL A 174 0.97 16.64 -8.36
N GLU A 175 2.13 17.28 -8.48
CA GLU A 175 3.00 17.13 -9.64
C GLU A 175 3.97 15.96 -9.42
N GLY A 176 4.18 15.16 -10.47
CA GLY A 176 5.04 13.98 -10.41
C GLY A 176 4.36 12.74 -9.84
N GLY A 177 5.20 11.81 -9.36
CA GLY A 177 4.76 10.55 -8.79
C GLY A 177 3.93 10.74 -7.52
N VAL A 178 3.03 9.79 -7.28
CA VAL A 178 2.18 9.77 -6.09
C VAL A 178 2.21 8.40 -5.43
N TYR A 179 1.96 8.40 -4.13
CA TYR A 179 1.75 7.21 -3.33
C TYR A 179 0.36 7.26 -2.71
N VAL A 180 -0.39 6.16 -2.82
CA VAL A 180 -1.67 5.98 -2.14
C VAL A 180 -1.54 4.86 -1.13
N LYS A 181 -1.93 5.13 0.12
CA LYS A 181 -2.10 4.13 1.17
C LYS A 181 -3.57 3.89 1.42
N TYR A 182 -4.06 2.69 1.15
CA TYR A 182 -5.44 2.27 1.35
C TYR A 182 -5.57 1.33 2.55
N HIS A 183 -6.68 1.44 3.28
CA HIS A 183 -6.98 0.65 4.47
C HIS A 183 -8.40 0.08 4.43
N SER A 184 -8.55 -1.23 4.19
CA SER A 184 -9.87 -1.87 4.07
C SER A 184 -10.76 -1.76 5.31
N GLY A 185 -10.21 -1.72 6.52
CA GLY A 185 -11.03 -1.60 7.73
C GLY A 185 -11.92 -0.34 7.79
N SER A 186 -11.58 0.74 7.06
CA SER A 186 -12.46 1.91 6.88
C SER A 186 -12.86 2.14 5.42
N GLY A 187 -12.16 1.51 4.47
CA GLY A 187 -12.26 1.81 3.03
C GLY A 187 -11.55 3.10 2.62
N ASP A 188 -10.98 3.84 3.57
CA ASP A 188 -10.33 5.12 3.27
C ASP A 188 -8.94 4.92 2.67
N ALA A 189 -8.50 5.94 1.94
CA ALA A 189 -7.16 6.05 1.40
C ALA A 189 -6.57 7.43 1.66
N VAL A 190 -5.24 7.50 1.72
CA VAL A 190 -4.49 8.76 1.80
C VAL A 190 -3.53 8.82 0.63
N MET A 191 -3.54 9.92 -0.12
CA MET A 191 -2.57 10.19 -1.17
C MET A 191 -1.52 11.20 -0.71
N SER A 192 -0.27 10.98 -1.12
CA SER A 192 0.85 11.90 -0.94
C SER A 192 1.74 11.94 -2.19
N GLY A 193 2.56 12.97 -2.32
CA GLY A 193 3.63 12.99 -3.34
C GLY A 193 4.63 11.85 -3.09
N TYR A 194 5.22 11.35 -4.17
CA TYR A 194 6.16 10.23 -4.15
C TYR A 194 7.31 10.50 -5.12
N ASP A 195 8.53 10.54 -4.57
CA ASP A 195 9.78 10.77 -5.29
C ASP A 195 10.59 9.48 -5.51
N GLY A 196 10.05 8.33 -5.07
CA GLY A 196 10.66 7.03 -5.26
C GLY A 196 10.54 6.51 -6.69
N LYS A 197 11.21 5.37 -6.94
CA LYS A 197 11.32 4.79 -8.29
C LYS A 197 10.36 3.61 -8.54
N SER A 198 9.69 3.13 -7.51
CA SER A 198 8.80 1.98 -7.64
C SER A 198 7.48 2.39 -8.28
N VAL A 199 6.97 1.57 -9.18
CA VAL A 199 5.65 1.76 -9.81
C VAL A 199 4.88 0.44 -9.70
N GLY A 200 3.61 0.53 -9.28
CA GLY A 200 2.73 -0.62 -9.13
C GLY A 200 2.04 -0.67 -7.78
N VAL A 201 1.50 -1.84 -7.45
CA VAL A 201 0.67 -2.09 -6.27
C VAL A 201 1.33 -3.09 -5.35
N LEU A 202 1.49 -2.70 -4.10
CA LEU A 202 1.94 -3.55 -2.99
C LEU A 202 0.72 -3.90 -2.15
N VAL A 203 0.53 -5.18 -1.82
CA VAL A 203 -0.55 -5.61 -0.92
C VAL A 203 0.04 -6.23 0.35
N THR A 204 -0.58 -5.91 1.48
CA THR A 204 -0.19 -6.39 2.81
C THR A 204 -1.42 -6.86 3.57
N PRO A 205 -1.95 -8.06 3.27
CA PRO A 205 -3.05 -8.65 4.03
C PRO A 205 -2.58 -9.12 5.41
N ALA A 206 -3.46 -9.00 6.39
CA ALA A 206 -3.33 -9.69 7.68
C ALA A 206 -4.11 -11.01 7.66
N PHE A 207 -3.62 -12.03 8.39
CA PHE A 207 -4.33 -13.30 8.58
C PHE A 207 -4.57 -13.58 10.06
N ALA A 208 -5.64 -14.32 10.37
CA ALA A 208 -5.97 -14.72 11.73
C ALA A 208 -4.86 -15.56 12.41
N SER A 209 -4.04 -16.25 11.62
CA SER A 209 -2.87 -16.99 12.11
C SER A 209 -1.76 -16.08 12.67
N GLY A 210 -1.81 -14.78 12.39
CA GLY A 210 -0.73 -13.84 12.68
C GLY A 210 0.38 -13.85 11.62
N ASP A 211 0.23 -14.64 10.55
CA ASP A 211 1.18 -14.63 9.45
C ASP A 211 1.17 -13.28 8.73
N PHE A 212 2.37 -12.80 8.42
CA PHE A 212 2.56 -11.58 7.64
C PHE A 212 2.83 -11.94 6.17
N LEU A 213 2.10 -11.27 5.28
CA LEU A 213 2.34 -11.34 3.84
C LEU A 213 2.43 -9.93 3.30
N GLN A 214 3.48 -9.67 2.53
CA GLN A 214 3.63 -8.47 1.74
C GLN A 214 4.18 -8.89 0.38
N VAL A 215 3.43 -8.60 -0.69
CA VAL A 215 3.72 -9.05 -2.05
C VAL A 215 3.42 -7.94 -3.07
N GLY A 216 4.20 -7.89 -4.15
CA GLY A 216 4.20 -6.82 -5.15
C GLY A 216 5.62 -6.42 -5.58
N TYR A 217 5.80 -5.44 -6.46
CA TYR A 217 4.78 -4.54 -7.00
C TYR A 217 4.05 -5.13 -8.22
N PHE A 218 2.74 -5.33 -8.08
CA PHE A 218 1.90 -5.74 -9.20
C PHE A 218 1.65 -4.58 -10.17
N PRO A 219 1.41 -4.84 -11.47
CA PRO A 219 1.09 -3.78 -12.43
C PRO A 219 -0.15 -2.97 -12.01
N LEU A 220 -0.13 -1.65 -12.23
CA LEU A 220 -1.29 -0.78 -11.98
C LEU A 220 -2.53 -1.23 -12.75
N THR A 221 -2.30 -1.78 -13.95
CA THR A 221 -3.30 -2.27 -14.91
C THR A 221 -3.56 -3.77 -14.78
N LEU A 222 -3.16 -4.41 -13.67
CA LEU A 222 -3.36 -5.85 -13.46
C LEU A 222 -4.83 -6.23 -13.68
N PHE A 223 -5.75 -5.44 -13.15
CA PHE A 223 -7.19 -5.61 -13.35
C PHE A 223 -7.70 -4.70 -14.48
N PRO A 224 -8.64 -5.17 -15.32
CA PRO A 224 -9.22 -4.35 -16.37
C PRO A 224 -10.08 -3.22 -15.77
N SER A 225 -10.08 -2.05 -16.40
CA SER A 225 -11.03 -0.99 -16.08
C SER A 225 -12.43 -1.44 -16.52
N SER A 226 -13.29 -1.76 -15.55
CA SER A 226 -14.71 -2.07 -15.78
C SER A 226 -15.56 -0.84 -16.06
#